data_AF-A0A518IL35-F1
#
_entry.id   AF-A0A518IL35-F1
#
_cell.length_a   1.000
_cell.length_b   1.000
_cell.length_c   1.000
_cell.angle_alpha   90.00
_cell.angle_beta   90.00
_cell.angle_gamma   90.00
#
_symmetry.space_group_name_H-M   'P 1'
#
loop_
_entity.id
_entity.type
_entity.pdbx_description
1 polymer ?
#
loop_
_entity_poly.entity_id
_entity_poly.type
_entity_poly.pdbx_seq_one_letter_code
_entity_poly.pdbx_strand_id
1 'polypeptide(L)' 'MFSILGLIFGLLSFVIGILATIFWIWMLIDCLKNEPSVGNDKIIWALVIIFLNGIGALIYYLVRRPERIKQTGQ' A
#
# COMPACT_ATOMS: atom_id res chain seq x y z
N MET A 1 7.93 -18.52 31.18
CA MET A 1 8.11 -17.06 30.94
C MET A 1 8.40 -16.75 29.47
N PHE A 2 9.38 -17.40 28.83
CA PHE A 2 9.69 -17.20 27.39
C PHE A 2 8.55 -17.56 26.41
N SER A 3 7.71 -18.56 26.74
CA SER A 3 6.62 -19.01 25.86
C SER A 3 5.51 -17.97 25.67
N ILE A 4 5.11 -17.25 26.73
CA ILE A 4 4.05 -16.24 26.66
C ILE A 4 4.50 -15.01 25.87
N LEU A 5 5.74 -14.56 26.10
CA LEU A 5 6.33 -13.45 25.34
C LEU A 5 6.44 -13.78 23.84
N GLY A 6 6.83 -15.02 23.51
CA GLY A 6 6.86 -15.49 22.12
C GLY A 6 5.47 -15.51 21.47
N LEU A 7 4.45 -15.94 22.22
CA LEU A 7 3.07 -15.97 21.72
C LEU A 7 2.51 -14.56 21.47
N ILE A 8 2.78 -13.61 22.38
CA ILE A 8 2.41 -12.20 22.21
C ILE A 8 3.10 -11.61 20.97
N PHE A 9 4.41 -11.82 20.82
CA PHE A 9 5.16 -11.32 19.66
C PHE A 9 4.68 -11.92 18.34
N GLY A 10 4.36 -13.22 18.33
CA GLY A 10 3.78 -13.90 17.18
C GLY A 10 2.42 -13.33 16.79
N LEU A 11 1.53 -13.13 17.77
CA LEU A 11 0.20 -12.56 17.54
C LEU A 11 0.28 -11.11 17.04
N LEU A 12 1.17 -10.30 17.62
CA LEU A 12 1.40 -8.93 17.19
C LEU A 12 1.91 -8.87 15.74
N SER A 13 2.90 -9.70 15.41
CA SER A 13 3.47 -9.78 14.07
C SER A 13 2.43 -10.23 13.04
N PHE A 14 1.55 -11.16 13.42
CA PHE A 14 0.44 -11.62 12.58
C PHE A 14 -0.57 -10.50 12.28
N VAL A 15 -0.99 -9.76 13.30
CA VAL A 15 -1.90 -8.61 13.13
C VAL A 15 -1.26 -7.55 12.25
N ILE A 16 0.01 -7.21 12.47
CA ILE A 16 0.74 -6.24 11.63
C ILE A 16 0.81 -6.73 10.18
N GLY A 17 1.08 -8.01 9.95
CA GLY A 17 1.10 -8.61 8.60
C GLY A 17 -0.25 -8.50 7.89
N ILE A 18 -1.36 -8.72 8.60
CA ILE A 18 -2.71 -8.54 8.06
C ILE A 18 -2.94 -7.07 7.69
N LEU A 19 -2.63 -6.14 8.60
CA LEU A 19 -2.82 -4.70 8.36
C LEU A 19 -1.97 -4.22 7.18
N ALA A 20 -0.72 -4.67 7.07
CA ALA A 20 0.15 -4.36 5.95
C ALA A 20 -0.42 -4.90 4.62
N THR A 21 -0.99 -6.10 4.63
CA THR A 21 -1.63 -6.71 3.45
C THR A 21 -2.89 -5.94 3.04
N ILE A 22 -3.74 -5.58 4.01
CA ILE A 22 -4.94 -4.77 3.76
C ILE A 22 -4.54 -3.41 3.18
N PHE A 23 -3.55 -2.75 3.76
CA PHE A 23 -3.04 -1.47 3.28
C PHE A 23 -2.50 -1.58 1.84
N TRP A 24 -1.72 -2.62 1.56
CA TRP A 24 -1.17 -2.87 0.22
C TRP A 24 -2.27 -3.04 -0.84
N ILE A 25 -3.25 -3.90 -0.56
CA ILE A 25 -4.39 -4.12 -1.46
C ILE A 25 -5.20 -2.84 -1.63
N TRP A 26 -5.46 -2.11 -0.54
CA TRP A 26 -6.20 -0.86 -0.59
C TRP A 26 -5.50 0.19 -1.46
N MET A 27 -4.18 0.30 -1.38
CA MET A 27 -3.41 1.20 -2.26
C MET A 27 -3.44 0.77 -3.71
N LEU A 28 -3.40 -0.53 -4.00
CA LEU A 28 -3.56 -1.01 -5.37
C LEU A 28 -4.95 -0.67 -5.93
N ILE A 29 -6.01 -0.84 -5.14
CA ILE A 29 -7.38 -0.46 -5.52
C ILE A 29 -7.48 1.06 -5.76
N ASP A 30 -6.93 1.88 -4.86
CA ASP A 30 -6.90 3.34 -5.00
C ASP A 30 -6.18 3.76 -6.30
N CYS A 31 -5.02 3.15 -6.58
CA CYS A 31 -4.26 3.39 -7.81
C CYS A 31 -5.08 3.04 -9.05
N LEU A 32 -5.65 1.84 -9.12
CA LEU A 32 -6.39 1.40 -10.32
C LEU A 32 -7.64 2.24 -10.58
N LYS A 33 -8.33 2.66 -9.50
CA LYS A 33 -9.59 3.40 -9.59
C LYS A 33 -9.38 4.89 -9.91
N ASN A 34 -8.41 5.52 -9.27
CA ASN A 34 -8.33 6.98 -9.22
C ASN A 34 -7.19 7.57 -10.05
N GLU A 35 -6.15 6.80 -10.40
CA GLU A 35 -5.13 7.32 -11.33
C GLU A 35 -5.74 7.61 -12.70
N PRO A 36 -5.31 8.69 -13.39
CA PRO A 36 -5.72 8.97 -14.76
C PRO A 36 -5.45 7.78 -15.68
N SER A 37 -6.39 7.50 -16.58
CA SER A 37 -6.18 6.53 -17.67
C SER A 37 -5.38 7.12 -18.84
N VAL A 38 -5.10 8.42 -18.80
CA VAL A 38 -4.30 9.13 -19.80
C VAL A 38 -2.83 8.97 -19.46
N GLY A 39 -2.03 8.52 -20.42
CA GLY A 39 -0.61 8.26 -20.22
C GLY A 39 -0.36 6.95 -19.46
N ASN A 40 0.84 6.84 -18.87
CA ASN A 40 1.32 5.58 -18.30
C ASN A 40 1.32 5.55 -16.76
N ASP A 41 0.94 6.63 -16.09
CA ASP A 41 1.04 6.78 -14.63
C ASP A 41 0.32 5.64 -13.90
N LYS A 42 -0.90 5.30 -14.31
CA LYS A 42 -1.67 4.19 -13.71
C LYS A 42 -0.92 2.87 -13.76
N ILE A 43 -0.36 2.52 -14.92
CA ILE A 43 0.35 1.25 -15.09
C ILE A 43 1.66 1.28 -14.32
N ILE A 44 2.44 2.38 -14.39
CA ILE A 44 3.70 2.51 -13.68
C ILE A 44 3.49 2.36 -12.17
N TRP A 45 2.52 3.07 -11.60
CA TRP A 45 2.24 2.99 -10.17
C TRP A 45 1.64 1.65 -9.73
N ALA A 46 0.78 1.04 -10.55
CA ALA A 46 0.29 -0.31 -10.28
C ALA A 46 1.46 -1.32 -10.24
N LEU A 47 2.40 -1.24 -11.17
CA LEU A 47 3.59 -2.10 -11.19
C LEU A 47 4.49 -1.85 -9.97
N VAL A 48 4.70 -0.58 -9.59
CA VAL A 48 5.46 -0.23 -8.38
C VAL A 48 4.81 -0.85 -7.14
N ILE A 49 3.49 -0.73 -6.98
CA ILE A 49 2.77 -1.30 -5.84
C ILE A 49 2.86 -2.83 -5.84
N ILE A 50 2.70 -3.49 -6.99
CA ILE A 50 2.73 -4.95 -7.10
C ILE A 50 4.13 -5.51 -6.80
N PHE A 51 5.18 -4.96 -7.41
CA PHE A 51 6.53 -5.50 -7.27
C PHE A 51 7.20 -5.13 -5.94
N LEU A 52 6.92 -3.95 -5.39
CA LEU A 52 7.51 -3.50 -4.12
C LEU A 52 6.60 -3.78 -2.91
N ASN A 53 5.44 -4.41 -3.11
CA ASN A 53 4.48 -4.78 -2.06
C ASN A 53 4.17 -3.60 -1.13
N GLY A 54 4.23 -3.81 0.20
CA GLY A 54 3.95 -2.79 1.20
C GLY A 54 4.80 -1.52 1.06
N ILE A 55 6.06 -1.64 0.58
CA ILE A 55 6.91 -0.48 0.32
C ILE A 55 6.37 0.32 -0.86
N GLY A 56 6.00 -0.35 -1.94
CA GLY A 56 5.39 0.29 -3.11
C GLY A 56 4.08 1.00 -2.77
N ALA A 57 3.23 0.36 -1.97
CA ALA A 57 2.00 0.96 -1.44
C ALA A 57 2.28 2.20 -0.58
N LEU A 58 3.31 2.16 0.27
CA LEU A 58 3.67 3.29 1.12
C LEU A 58 4.19 4.49 0.30
N ILE A 59 5.05 4.24 -0.69
CA ILE A 59 5.54 5.28 -1.60
C ILE A 59 4.36 5.89 -2.38
N TYR A 60 3.48 5.05 -2.93
CA TYR A 60 2.28 5.53 -3.61
C TYR A 60 1.41 6.41 -2.69
N TYR A 61 1.16 5.97 -1.46
CA TYR A 61 0.33 6.70 -0.50
C TYR A 61 0.90 8.06 -0.12
N LEU A 62 2.22 8.14 0.12
CA LEU A 62 2.86 9.36 0.62
C LEU A 62 3.27 10.33 -0.48
N VAL A 63 3.66 9.82 -1.65
CA VAL A 63 4.23 10.63 -2.73
C VAL A 63 3.21 10.84 -3.84
N ARG A 64 2.72 9.75 -4.43
CA ARG A 64 1.87 9.83 -5.63
C ARG A 64 0.47 10.31 -5.33
N ARG A 65 -0.21 9.71 -4.35
CA ARG A 65 -1.61 10.01 -4.05
C ARG A 65 -1.86 11.51 -3.78
N PRO A 66 -1.03 12.22 -2.98
CA PRO A 66 -1.19 13.66 -2.81
C PRO A 66 -0.92 14.47 -4.07
N GLU A 67 0.05 14.04 -4.89
CA GLU A 67 0.35 14.68 -6.17
C GLU A 67 -0.82 14.56 -7.15
N ARG A 68 -1.38 13.35 -7.28
CA ARG A 68 -2.58 13.08 -8.08
C ARG A 68 -3.75 13.95 -7.62
N ILE A 69 -4.03 14.01 -6.31
CA ILE A 69 -5.10 14.86 -5.75
C ILE A 69 -4.90 16.33 -6.17
N LYS A 70 -3.66 16.84 -6.15
CA LYS A 70 -3.35 18.21 -6.60
C LYS A 70 -3.57 18.41 -8.10
N GLN A 71 -3.30 17.41 -8.91
CA GLN A 71 -3.41 17.47 -10.37
C GLN A 71 -4.86 17.29 -10.86
N THR A 72 -5.64 16.41 -10.23
CA THR A 72 -6.97 15.99 -10.73
C THR A 72 -8.12 16.43 -9.83
N GLY A 73 -7.85 16.93 -8.62
CA GLY A 73 -8.87 17.32 -7.65
C GLY A 73 -9.60 16.13 -6.99
N GLN A 74 -9.12 14.90 -7.18
CA GLN A 74 -9.68 13.65 -6.62
C GLN A 74 -8.85 13.06 -5.49
#